data_AF-A0A3A6PS30-F1
#
_entry.id   AF-A0A3A6PS30-F1
#
_cell.length_a   1.000
_cell.length_b   1.000
_cell.length_c   1.000
_cell.angle_alpha   90.00
_cell.angle_beta   90.00
_cell.angle_gamma   90.00
#
_symmetry.space_group_name_H-M   'P 1'
#
loop_
_entity.id
_entity.type
_entity.pdbx_description
1 polymer ?
#
loop_
_entity_poly.entity_id
_entity_poly.type
_entity_poly.pdbx_seq_one_letter_code
_entity_poly.pdbx_strand_id
1 'polypeptide(L)'
;MSQSPWWYGILLFPIVVLMTLISDFASKSFFLTTRSPDTTAGISIIWFLLQTLSLGIGLLVAVVVLVCLLADLWALNTDSARLLSLLWGVSGVVHLGGILFTELFLISVPVLSYYAYQRRTGDELPRLPTLA
;
A
#
# COMPACT_ATOMS: atom_id res chain seq x y z
N MET A 1 -11.86 -17.18 -14.81
CA MET A 1 -10.52 -16.60 -15.08
C MET A 1 -9.60 -17.09 -13.98
N SER A 2 -8.47 -17.74 -14.29
CA SER A 2 -7.49 -18.13 -13.27
C SER A 2 -6.89 -16.86 -12.66
N GLN A 3 -6.98 -16.71 -11.34
CA GLN A 3 -6.32 -15.60 -10.66
C GLN A 3 -4.81 -15.78 -10.77
N SER A 4 -4.12 -14.71 -11.15
CA SER A 4 -2.67 -14.67 -11.16
C SER A 4 -2.13 -14.82 -9.74
N PRO A 5 -1.06 -15.59 -9.51
CA PRO A 5 -0.46 -15.72 -8.17
C PRO A 5 0.09 -14.38 -7.65
N TRP A 6 0.36 -13.42 -8.54
CA TRP A 6 0.85 -12.08 -8.19
C TRP A 6 -0.16 -11.27 -7.35
N TRP A 7 -1.45 -11.58 -7.44
CA TRP A 7 -2.51 -10.87 -6.71
C TRP A 7 -2.33 -10.91 -5.18
N TYR A 8 -1.79 -12.00 -4.64
CA TYR A 8 -1.55 -12.13 -3.19
C TYR A 8 -0.58 -11.08 -2.66
N GLY A 9 0.42 -10.68 -3.45
CA GLY A 9 1.38 -9.65 -3.03
C GLY A 9 0.76 -8.26 -2.92
N ILE A 10 -0.34 -8.01 -3.64
CA ILE A 10 -1.05 -6.73 -3.62
C ILE A 10 -1.80 -6.56 -2.29
N LEU A 11 -2.31 -7.65 -1.71
CA LEU A 11 -3.02 -7.63 -0.41
C LEU A 11 -2.15 -7.17 0.77
N LEU A 12 -0.84 -7.02 0.58
CA LEU A 12 0.06 -6.50 1.59
C LEU A 12 -0.02 -4.97 1.76
N PHE A 13 -0.74 -4.26 0.88
CA PHE A 13 -0.87 -2.80 0.94
C PHE A 13 -1.28 -2.21 2.32
N PRO A 14 -2.14 -2.85 3.15
CA PRO A 14 -2.48 -2.30 4.47
C PRO A 14 -1.29 -2.28 5.44
N ILE A 15 -0.31 -3.17 5.24
CA ILE A 15 0.90 -3.22 6.07
C ILE A 15 1.72 -1.94 5.87
N VAL A 16 1.75 -1.39 4.65
CA VAL A 16 2.46 -0.13 4.36
C VAL A 16 1.87 1.01 5.20
N VAL A 17 0.54 1.12 5.24
CA VAL A 17 -0.17 2.12 6.05
C VAL A 17 0.17 1.97 7.53
N LEU A 18 0.10 0.74 8.05
CA LEU A 18 0.43 0.45 9.44
C LEU A 18 1.87 0.85 9.78
N MET A 19 2.83 0.48 8.92
CA MET A 19 4.24 0.79 9.12
C MET A 19 4.52 2.29 9.06
N THR A 20 3.86 3.04 8.17
CA THR A 20 3.96 4.50 8.13
C THR A 20 3.42 5.12 9.42
N LEU A 21 2.26 4.68 9.91
CA LEU A 21 1.69 5.18 11.17
C LEU A 21 2.60 4.90 12.37
N ILE A 22 3.19 3.70 12.45
CA ILE A 22 4.16 3.36 13.50
C ILE A 22 5.40 4.25 13.39
N SER A 23 5.92 4.48 12.17
CA SER A 23 7.08 5.33 11.94
C SER A 23 6.82 6.78 12.37
N ASP A 24 5.67 7.36 11.99
CA ASP A 24 5.27 8.72 12.37
C ASP A 24 5.11 8.85 13.88
N PHE A 25 4.50 7.86 14.53
CA PHE A 25 4.33 7.83 15.97
C PHE A 25 5.68 7.73 16.71
N ALA A 26 6.56 6.84 16.24
CA ALA A 26 7.89 6.66 16.79
C ALA A 26 8.74 7.93 16.63
N SER A 27 8.63 8.61 15.48
CA SER A 27 9.32 9.88 15.24
C SER A 27 8.89 10.98 16.21
N LYS A 28 7.57 11.16 16.38
CA LYS A 28 7.03 12.14 17.34
C LYS A 28 7.50 11.83 18.76
N SER A 29 7.45 10.55 19.16
CA SER A 29 7.90 10.10 20.48
C SER A 29 9.40 10.32 20.70
N PHE A 30 10.22 10.10 19.66
CA PHE A 30 11.65 10.38 19.69
C PHE A 30 11.94 11.86 19.97
N PHE A 31 11.28 12.77 19.24
CA PHE A 31 11.45 14.22 19.44
C PHE A 31 10.96 14.70 20.82
N LEU A 32 9.89 14.10 21.35
CA LEU A 32 9.40 14.41 22.70
C LEU A 32 10.40 13.95 23.76
N THR A 33 10.92 12.73 23.64
CA THR A 33 11.88 12.13 24.57
C THR A 33 13.20 12.91 24.60
N THR A 34 13.72 13.32 23.44
CA THR A 34 14.99 14.05 23.32
C THR A 34 14.93 15.48 23.86
N ARG A 35 13.75 16.09 23.91
CA ARG A 35 13.55 17.45 24.47
C ARG A 35 13.31 17.46 25.97
N SER A 36 13.00 16.30 26.57
CA SER A 36 12.70 16.21 27.99
C SER A 36 13.98 15.97 28.81
N PRO A 37 14.28 16.84 29.81
CA PRO A 37 15.50 16.76 30.60
C PRO A 37 15.56 15.53 31.51
N ASP A 38 14.42 14.93 31.83
CA ASP A 38 14.30 13.83 32.80
C ASP A 38 14.33 12.44 32.15
N THR A 39 14.59 12.36 30.85
CA THR A 39 14.39 11.12 30.09
C THR A 39 15.65 10.27 30.01
N THR A 40 15.53 8.99 30.38
CA THR A 40 16.62 8.01 30.24
C THR A 40 17.07 7.94 28.79
N ALA A 41 18.37 8.15 28.53
CA ALA A 41 18.96 8.17 27.18
C ALA A 41 18.62 6.93 26.32
N GLY A 42 18.35 5.78 26.94
CA GLY A 42 17.94 4.56 26.25
C GLY A 42 16.58 4.63 25.55
N ILE A 43 15.65 5.46 26.03
CA ILE A 43 14.29 5.53 25.47
C ILE A 43 14.30 6.16 24.07
N SER A 44 15.16 7.15 23.83
CA SER A 44 15.27 7.78 22.51
C SER A 44 15.83 6.81 21.47
N ILE A 45 16.79 5.97 21.84
CA ILE A 45 17.35 4.94 20.96
C ILE A 45 16.26 3.94 20.53
N ILE A 46 15.40 3.52 21.45
CA ILE A 46 14.28 2.60 21.15
C ILE A 46 13.33 3.21 20.13
N TRP A 47 12.91 4.46 20.32
CA TRP A 47 12.03 5.14 19.38
C TRP A 47 12.68 5.33 18.00
N PHE A 48 13.97 5.65 17.96
CA PHE A 48 14.71 5.78 16.71
C PHE A 48 14.80 4.47 15.93
N LEU A 49 15.09 3.36 16.63
CA LEU A 49 15.14 2.03 16.02
C LEU A 49 13.77 1.61 15.49
N LEU A 50 12.70 1.82 16.27
CA LEU A 50 11.34 1.54 15.84
C LEU A 50 10.97 2.35 14.59
N GLN A 51 11.26 3.65 14.58
CA GLN A 51 11.01 4.51 13.42
C GLN A 51 11.73 4.00 12.17
N THR A 52 13.02 3.69 12.30
CA THR A 52 13.87 3.25 11.19
C THR A 52 13.42 1.91 10.63
N LEU A 53 13.14 0.94 11.51
CA LEU A 53 12.68 -0.38 11.11
C LEU A 53 11.30 -0.33 10.46
N SER A 54 10.36 0.42 11.03
CA SER A 54 9.03 0.59 10.45
C SER A 54 9.09 1.25 9.08
N LEU A 55 9.88 2.31 8.91
CA LEU A 55 10.06 2.95 7.60
C LEU A 55 10.65 1.97 6.56
N GLY A 56 11.70 1.23 6.95
CA GLY A 56 12.34 0.25 6.07
C GLY A 56 11.41 -0.89 5.65
N ILE A 57 10.65 -1.45 6.60
CA ILE A 57 9.67 -2.51 6.33
C ILE A 57 8.54 -1.98 5.45
N GLY A 58 7.99 -0.79 5.76
CA GLY A 58 6.94 -0.15 4.97
C GLY A 58 7.38 0.07 3.53
N LEU A 59 8.61 0.56 3.31
CA LEU A 59 9.19 0.76 1.99
C LEU A 59 9.36 -0.55 1.22
N LEU A 60 9.92 -1.58 1.86
CA LEU A 60 10.12 -2.88 1.23
C LEU A 60 8.77 -3.47 0.79
N VAL A 61 7.76 -3.44 1.66
CA VAL A 61 6.43 -3.96 1.37
C VAL A 61 5.75 -3.16 0.26
N ALA A 62 5.87 -1.83 0.25
CA ALA A 62 5.29 -1.01 -0.82
C ALA A 62 5.90 -1.31 -2.19
N VAL A 63 7.22 -1.55 -2.25
CA VAL A 63 7.88 -2.00 -3.48
C VAL A 63 7.36 -3.36 -3.92
N VAL A 64 7.20 -4.31 -2.99
CA VAL A 64 6.61 -5.63 -3.30
C VAL A 64 5.19 -5.47 -3.86
N VAL A 65 4.34 -4.65 -3.23
CA VAL A 65 2.98 -4.37 -3.70
C VAL A 65 3.00 -3.81 -5.12
N LEU A 66 3.89 -2.84 -5.40
CA LEU A 66 4.02 -2.23 -6.73
C LEU A 66 4.46 -3.25 -7.79
N VAL A 67 5.49 -4.06 -7.49
CA VAL A 67 5.98 -5.09 -8.41
C VAL A 67 4.91 -6.14 -8.69
N CYS A 68 4.21 -6.60 -7.65
CA CYS A 68 3.12 -7.56 -7.79
C CYS A 68 1.95 -6.99 -8.60
N LEU A 69 1.61 -5.71 -8.40
CA LEU A 69 0.59 -5.03 -9.18
C LEU A 69 0.97 -4.94 -10.66
N LEU A 70 2.21 -4.52 -10.97
CA LEU A 70 2.69 -4.46 -12.35
C LEU A 70 2.75 -5.85 -13.00
N ALA A 71 3.17 -6.88 -12.27
CA ALA A 71 3.20 -8.25 -12.75
C ALA A 71 1.79 -8.81 -13.00
N ASP A 72 0.81 -8.50 -12.13
CA ASP A 72 -0.59 -8.87 -12.34
C ASP A 72 -1.17 -8.19 -13.57
N LEU A 73 -0.90 -6.89 -13.75
CA LEU A 73 -1.34 -6.12 -14.92
C LEU A 73 -0.71 -6.63 -16.21
N TRP A 74 0.58 -7.00 -16.19
CA TRP A 74 1.27 -7.54 -17.35
C TRP A 74 0.71 -8.91 -17.75
N ALA A 75 0.39 -9.77 -16.78
CA ALA A 75 -0.26 -11.06 -17.03
C ALA A 75 -1.67 -10.92 -17.63
N LEU A 76 -2.32 -9.77 -17.45
CA LEU A 76 -3.67 -9.48 -17.96
C LEU A 76 -3.70 -8.75 -19.29
N ASN A 77 -2.54 -8.41 -19.86
CA ASN A 77 -2.45 -7.51 -21.00
C ASN A 77 -2.97 -8.15 -22.31
N THR A 78 -4.28 -8.09 -22.53
CA THR A 78 -4.92 -8.13 -23.84
C THR A 78 -5.14 -6.70 -24.32
N ASP A 79 -4.89 -6.41 -25.60
CA ASP A 79 -4.72 -5.07 -26.19
C ASP A 79 -5.85 -4.04 -25.95
N SER A 80 -7.00 -4.42 -25.40
CA SER A 80 -8.18 -3.57 -25.29
C SER A 80 -8.28 -2.69 -24.02
N ALA A 81 -7.46 -2.89 -22.98
CA ALA A 81 -7.63 -2.22 -21.67
C ALA A 81 -6.43 -1.37 -21.18
N ARG A 82 -5.57 -0.88 -22.10
CA ARG A 82 -4.30 -0.21 -21.78
C ARG A 82 -4.42 1.04 -20.88
N LEU A 83 -5.48 1.83 -21.03
CA LEU A 83 -5.72 3.02 -20.19
C LEU A 83 -6.06 2.63 -18.75
N LEU A 84 -6.85 1.58 -18.58
CA LEU A 84 -7.24 1.09 -17.27
C LEU A 84 -6.05 0.43 -16.56
N SER A 85 -5.18 -0.29 -17.28
CA SER A 85 -3.95 -0.84 -16.70
C SER A 85 -2.96 0.25 -16.26
N LEU A 86 -2.89 1.37 -16.98
CA LEU A 86 -2.10 2.53 -16.55
C LEU A 86 -2.62 3.15 -15.25
N LEU A 87 -3.94 3.30 -15.11
CA LEU A 87 -4.55 3.85 -13.88
C LEU A 87 -4.24 2.96 -12.66
N TRP A 88 -4.30 1.65 -12.82
CA TRP A 88 -3.91 0.71 -11.78
C TRP A 88 -2.42 0.82 -11.42
N GLY A 89 -1.53 0.86 -12.42
CA GLY A 89 -0.10 1.06 -12.18
C GLY A 89 0.20 2.36 -11.41
N VAL A 90 -0.44 3.46 -11.78
CA VAL A 90 -0.32 4.75 -11.09
C VAL A 90 -0.77 4.64 -9.63
N SER A 91 -1.82 3.86 -9.33
CA SER A 91 -2.27 3.68 -7.95
C SER A 91 -1.20 3.05 -7.05
N GLY A 92 -0.40 2.11 -7.57
CA GLY A 92 0.73 1.52 -6.85
C GLY A 92 1.85 2.53 -6.60
N VAL A 93 2.11 3.43 -7.55
CA VAL A 93 3.09 4.52 -7.39
C VAL A 93 2.60 5.53 -6.35
N VAL A 94 1.32 5.91 -6.39
CA VAL A 94 0.70 6.79 -5.39
C VAL A 94 0.76 6.14 -4.00
N HIS A 95 0.55 4.82 -3.91
CA HIS A 95 0.68 4.09 -2.66
C HIS A 95 2.11 4.10 -2.11
N LEU A 96 3.11 3.89 -2.97
CA LEU A 96 4.52 4.03 -2.61
C LEU A 96 4.84 5.46 -2.13
N GLY A 97 4.31 6.47 -2.83
CA GLY A 97 4.43 7.87 -2.43
C GLY A 97 3.81 8.17 -1.06
N GLY A 98 2.81 7.39 -0.64
CA GLY A 98 2.16 7.49 0.67
C GLY A 98 3.11 7.36 1.86
N ILE A 99 4.25 6.69 1.67
CA ILE A 99 5.30 6.60 2.70
C ILE A 99 5.89 7.98 3.02
N LEU A 100 6.00 8.84 2.01
CA LEU A 100 6.52 10.20 2.16
C LEU A 100 5.41 11.22 2.44
N PHE A 101 4.20 10.95 1.94
CA PHE A 101 3.05 11.83 2.06
C PHE A 101 1.80 11.02 2.44
N THR A 102 1.55 10.88 3.74
CA THR A 102 0.46 10.04 4.29
C THR A 102 -0.91 10.33 3.68
N GLU A 103 -1.17 11.58 3.24
CA GLU A 103 -2.41 11.96 2.54
C GLU A 103 -2.66 11.15 1.25
N LEU A 104 -1.62 10.68 0.57
CA LEU A 104 -1.76 9.83 -0.62
C LEU A 104 -2.37 8.46 -0.30
N PHE A 105 -2.38 8.02 0.97
CA PHE A 105 -3.10 6.82 1.37
C PHE A 105 -4.61 7.00 1.29
N LEU A 106 -5.14 8.22 1.44
CA LEU A 106 -6.58 8.49 1.29
C LEU A 106 -7.10 8.16 -0.10
N ILE A 107 -6.22 8.20 -1.11
CA ILE A 107 -6.54 7.87 -2.50
C ILE A 107 -6.13 6.43 -2.82
N SER A 108 -4.89 6.05 -2.52
CA SER A 108 -4.36 4.74 -2.93
C SER A 108 -5.03 3.57 -2.21
N VAL A 109 -5.40 3.69 -0.94
CA VAL A 109 -6.01 2.59 -0.17
C VAL A 109 -7.39 2.22 -0.73
N PRO A 110 -8.33 3.16 -0.95
CA PRO A 110 -9.59 2.82 -1.59
C PRO A 110 -9.41 2.23 -3.00
N VAL A 111 -8.50 2.77 -3.79
CA VAL A 111 -8.25 2.30 -5.17
C VAL A 111 -7.69 0.88 -5.17
N LEU A 112 -6.69 0.57 -4.35
CA LEU A 112 -6.14 -0.79 -4.23
C LEU A 112 -7.12 -1.78 -3.59
N SER A 113 -7.97 -1.32 -2.66
CA SER A 113 -9.05 -2.13 -2.11
C SER A 113 -10.08 -2.50 -3.19
N TYR A 114 -10.46 -1.51 -4.01
CA TYR A 114 -11.39 -1.74 -5.12
C TYR A 114 -10.79 -2.65 -6.19
N TYR A 115 -9.50 -2.47 -6.52
CA TYR A 115 -8.76 -3.38 -7.39
C TYR A 115 -8.77 -4.81 -6.86
N ALA A 116 -8.44 -5.00 -5.58
CA ALA A 116 -8.43 -6.31 -4.94
C ALA A 116 -9.83 -6.94 -4.95
N TYR A 117 -10.87 -6.16 -4.66
CA TYR A 117 -12.25 -6.59 -4.73
C TYR A 117 -12.63 -7.06 -6.14
N GLN A 118 -12.35 -6.24 -7.17
CA GLN A 118 -12.68 -6.57 -8.56
C GLN A 118 -11.96 -7.84 -9.03
N ARG A 119 -10.67 -8.00 -8.70
CA ARG A 119 -9.92 -9.22 -9.04
C ARG A 119 -10.44 -10.46 -8.31
N ARG A 120 -11.00 -10.31 -7.11
CA ARG A 120 -11.64 -11.39 -6.36
C ARG A 120 -13.00 -11.79 -6.95
N THR A 121 -13.81 -10.83 -7.37
CA THR A 121 -15.19 -11.06 -7.86
C THR A 121 -15.31 -11.25 -9.38
N GLY A 122 -14.28 -10.89 -10.15
CA GLY A 122 -14.19 -11.12 -11.58
C GLY A 122 -15.41 -10.66 -12.38
N ASP A 123 -15.58 -9.35 -12.58
CA ASP A 123 -16.60 -8.73 -13.45
C ASP A 123 -18.00 -9.40 -13.44
N GLU A 124 -18.46 -9.94 -12.32
CA GLU A 124 -19.88 -10.20 -12.10
C GLU A 124 -20.56 -8.85 -11.82
N LEU A 125 -20.65 -7.99 -12.84
CA LEU A 125 -21.71 -6.99 -12.87
C LEU A 125 -23.04 -7.76 -12.79
N PRO A 126 -24.02 -7.32 -11.98
CA PRO A 126 -25.34 -7.93 -11.98
C PRO A 126 -25.83 -7.95 -13.42
N ARG A 127 -25.99 -9.15 -13.99
CA ARG A 127 -26.60 -9.29 -15.32
C ARG A 127 -27.98 -8.67 -15.20
N LEU A 128 -28.17 -7.49 -15.75
CA LEU A 128 -29.50 -6.93 -15.90
C LEU A 128 -30.32 -7.99 -16.66
N PRO A 129 -31.49 -8.39 -16.15
CA PRO A 129 -32.33 -9.34 -16.87
C PRO A 129 -32.58 -8.76 -18.26
N THR A 130 -32.07 -9.45 -19.28
CA THR A 130 -32.43 -9.18 -20.67
C THR A 130 -33.93 -9.37 -20.77
N LEU A 131 -34.67 -8.27 -20.91
CA LEU A 131 -36.10 -8.31 -21.21
C LEU A 131 -36.24 -9.04 -22.55
N ALA A 132 -36.84 -10.22 -22.49
CA ALA A 132 -37.25 -11.03 -23.64
C ALA A 132 -38.51 -10.44 -24.28
#